data_AF-A0A452XM93-F1
#
_entry.id   AF-A0A452XM93-F1
#
_cell.length_a   1.000
_cell.length_b   1.000
_cell.length_c   1.000
_cell.angle_alpha   90.00
_cell.angle_beta   90.00
_cell.angle_gamma   90.00
#
_symmetry.space_group_name_H-M   'P 1'
#
loop_
_entity.id
_entity.type
_entity.pdbx_description
1 polymer ?
#
loop_
_entity_poly.entity_id
_entity_poly.type
_entity_poly.pdbx_seq_one_letter_code
_entity_poly.pdbx_strand_id
1 'polypeptide(L)'
;RAGGLQDKDGGVRELIVGKDDEILKTETKTIARADVAEVCIQALLFEEAKFKAFDLASKPEGEGTPTTDFKSVFAQIATRF
;
A
#
# COMPACT_ATOMS: atom_id res chain seq x y z
N ARG A 1 -3.89 5.99 -3.87
CA ARG A 1 -4.89 6.71 -3.05
C ARG A 1 -4.83 6.09 -1.66
N ALA A 2 -4.30 6.82 -0.68
CA ALA A 2 -4.12 6.26 0.66
C ALA A 2 -5.47 6.15 1.39
N GLY A 3 -5.61 5.12 2.23
CA GLY A 3 -6.66 5.05 3.24
C GLY A 3 -6.46 6.08 4.36
N GLY A 4 -7.20 5.92 5.47
CA GLY A 4 -7.12 6.80 6.63
C GLY A 4 -5.71 6.81 7.24
N LEU A 5 -5.07 7.98 7.30
CA LEU A 5 -3.70 8.13 7.77
C LEU A 5 -3.58 7.98 9.30
N GLN A 6 -2.57 7.24 9.75
CA GLN A 6 -2.25 7.02 11.16
C GLN A 6 -0.83 7.48 11.50
N ASP A 7 -0.65 8.03 12.70
CA ASP A 7 0.67 8.32 13.28
C ASP A 7 1.17 7.08 14.03
N LYS A 8 1.71 6.13 13.28
CA LYS A 8 2.30 4.88 13.76
C LYS A 8 3.57 4.57 13.00
N ASP A 9 4.38 3.67 13.55
CA ASP A 9 5.62 3.20 12.91
C ASP A 9 5.32 2.52 11.56
N GLY A 10 6.16 2.77 10.56
CA GLY A 10 6.10 2.11 9.26
C GLY A 10 6.99 0.87 9.19
N GLY A 11 6.86 0.10 8.10
CA GLY A 11 7.71 -1.07 7.81
C GLY A 11 7.42 -2.29 8.67
N VAL A 12 6.36 -2.27 9.49
CA VAL A 12 5.98 -3.36 10.40
C VAL A 12 4.64 -4.02 10.05
N ARG A 13 4.02 -3.61 8.93
CA ARG A 13 2.70 -4.10 8.49
C ARG A 13 2.75 -4.66 7.09
N GLU A 14 1.83 -5.58 6.82
CA GLU A 14 1.54 -6.02 5.47
C GLU A 14 0.71 -4.93 4.77
N LEU A 15 1.24 -4.40 3.67
CA LEU A 15 0.58 -3.42 2.83
C LEU A 15 -0.39 -4.12 1.87
N ILE A 16 -1.58 -3.55 1.75
CA ILE A 16 -2.64 -4.02 0.86
C ILE A 16 -2.87 -2.96 -0.21
N VAL A 17 -2.92 -3.41 -1.45
CA VAL A 17 -3.34 -2.58 -2.59
C VAL A 17 -4.74 -2.96 -3.03
N GLY A 18 -5.55 -1.96 -3.36
CA GLY A 18 -6.92 -2.14 -3.83
C GLY A 18 -7.21 -1.35 -5.10
N LYS A 19 -8.43 -1.50 -5.60
CA LYS A 19 -8.94 -0.79 -6.77
C LYS A 19 -10.32 -0.21 -6.44
N ASP A 20 -10.65 0.93 -7.07
CA ASP A 20 -12.00 1.50 -7.08
C ASP A 20 -12.69 1.54 -5.70
N ASP A 21 -11.95 1.97 -4.68
CA ASP A 21 -12.40 2.11 -3.29
C ASP A 21 -12.87 0.79 -2.63
N GLU A 22 -12.49 -0.37 -3.18
CA GLU A 22 -12.84 -1.68 -2.62
C GLU A 22 -12.36 -1.85 -1.17
N ILE A 23 -11.20 -1.26 -0.82
CA ILE A 23 -10.66 -1.30 0.54
C ILE A 23 -11.57 -0.60 1.56
N LEU A 24 -12.40 0.38 1.14
CA LEU A 24 -13.31 1.08 2.05
C LEU A 24 -14.45 0.18 2.55
N LYS A 25 -14.70 -0.94 1.86
CA LYS A 25 -15.69 -1.95 2.23
C LYS A 25 -15.13 -2.97 3.23
N THR A 26 -13.86 -2.88 3.57
CA THR A 26 -13.16 -3.78 4.49
C THR A 26 -12.86 -3.09 5.83
N GLU A 27 -12.42 -3.86 6.83
CA GLU A 27 -11.89 -3.32 8.08
C GLU A 27 -10.48 -2.71 7.90
N THR A 28 -9.74 -3.15 6.87
CA THR A 28 -8.39 -2.68 6.53
C THR A 28 -8.41 -1.46 5.61
N LYS A 29 -8.81 -0.31 6.15
CA LYS A 29 -8.97 0.96 5.40
C LYS A 29 -8.07 2.10 5.87
N THR A 30 -7.05 1.79 6.67
CA THR A 30 -6.10 2.76 7.23
C THR A 30 -4.67 2.37 6.88
N ILE A 31 -3.76 3.34 6.96
CA ILE A 31 -2.32 3.15 6.73
C ILE A 31 -1.49 4.12 7.57
N ALA A 32 -0.30 3.71 8.00
CA ALA A 32 0.64 4.61 8.66
C ALA A 32 1.23 5.63 7.67
N ARG A 33 1.44 6.87 8.11
CA ARG A 33 2.07 7.91 7.27
C ARG A 33 3.45 7.51 6.76
N ALA A 34 4.22 6.80 7.58
CA ALA A 34 5.53 6.27 7.20
C ALA A 34 5.45 5.25 6.07
N ASP A 35 4.45 4.36 6.06
CA ASP A 35 4.26 3.37 4.99
C ASP A 35 3.85 4.03 3.66
N VAL A 36 3.07 5.12 3.71
CA VAL A 36 2.79 5.93 2.51
C VAL A 36 4.07 6.53 1.95
N ALA A 37 4.93 7.08 2.82
CA ALA A 37 6.22 7.63 2.40
C ALA A 37 7.12 6.55 1.78
N GLU A 38 7.19 5.37 2.39
CA GLU A 38 7.98 4.24 1.87
C GLU A 38 7.49 3.82 0.48
N VAL A 39 6.17 3.65 0.28
CA VAL A 39 5.61 3.32 -1.04
C VAL A 39 5.92 4.40 -2.08
N CYS A 40 5.91 5.69 -1.70
CA CYS A 40 6.33 6.77 -2.59
C CYS A 40 7.79 6.64 -3.02
N ILE A 41 8.70 6.31 -2.10
CA ILE A 41 10.12 6.11 -2.41
C ILE A 41 10.30 4.88 -3.29
N GLN A 42 9.69 3.75 -2.93
CA GLN A 42 9.79 2.50 -3.68
C GLN A 42 9.23 2.63 -5.10
N ALA A 43 8.16 3.40 -5.30
CA ALA A 43 7.60 3.66 -6.63
C ALA A 43 8.57 4.37 -7.60
N LEU A 44 9.59 5.08 -7.08
CA LEU A 44 10.63 5.70 -7.91
C LEU A 44 11.66 4.67 -8.43
N LEU A 45 11.77 3.51 -7.77
CA LEU A 45 12.80 2.51 -8.02
C LEU A 45 12.33 1.39 -8.96
N PHE A 46 11.03 1.24 -9.17
CA PHE A 46 10.44 0.15 -9.95
C PHE A 46 9.65 0.64 -11.15
N GLU A 47 9.99 0.13 -12.34
CA GLU A 47 9.24 0.40 -13.58
C GLU A 47 7.79 -0.07 -13.48
N GLU A 48 7.53 -1.14 -12.72
CA GLU A 48 6.21 -1.70 -12.46
C GLU A 48 5.24 -0.71 -11.80
N ALA A 49 5.75 0.35 -11.16
CA ALA A 49 4.94 1.40 -10.54
C ALA A 49 4.46 2.48 -11.54
N LYS A 50 5.05 2.55 -12.74
CA LYS A 50 4.66 3.55 -13.74
C LYS A 50 3.28 3.27 -14.32
N PHE A 51 2.53 4.36 -14.54
CA PHE A 51 1.16 4.32 -15.08
C PHE A 51 0.21 3.43 -14.27
N LYS A 52 0.43 3.34 -12.95
CA LYS A 52 -0.44 2.60 -12.03
C LYS A 52 -1.26 3.54 -11.18
N ALA A 53 -2.51 3.15 -10.96
CA ALA A 53 -3.39 3.76 -9.97
C ALA A 53 -3.94 2.65 -9.07
N PHE A 54 -3.85 2.86 -7.76
CA PHE A 54 -4.27 1.88 -6.76
C PHE A 54 -4.64 2.58 -5.45
N ASP A 55 -5.47 1.92 -4.66
CA ASP A 55 -5.74 2.27 -3.27
C ASP A 55 -4.72 1.59 -2.36
N LEU A 56 -4.38 2.21 -1.24
CA LEU A 56 -3.33 1.71 -0.36
C LEU A 56 -3.78 1.73 1.10
N ALA A 57 -3.71 0.57 1.73
CA ALA A 57 -4.01 0.35 3.15
C ALA A 57 -2.98 -0.63 3.75
N SER A 58 -3.12 -0.94 5.04
CA SER A 58 -2.35 -2.01 5.68
C SER A 58 -3.24 -2.89 6.56
N LYS A 59 -2.84 -4.16 6.74
CA LYS A 59 -3.36 -4.98 7.85
C LYS A 59 -2.93 -4.37 9.19
N PRO A 60 -3.59 -4.72 10.31
CA PRO A 60 -3.06 -4.44 11.64
C PRO A 60 -1.66 -5.03 11.81
N GLU A 61 -0.88 -4.42 12.69
CA GLU A 61 0.44 -4.93 13.06
C GLU A 61 0.31 -6.31 13.73
N GLY A 62 1.16 -7.26 13.33
CA GLY A 62 1.10 -8.64 13.81
C GLY A 62 0.11 -9.56 13.10
N GLU A 63 -0.78 -9.03 12.25
CA GLU A 63 -1.77 -9.83 11.49
C GLU A 63 -1.30 -10.21 10.06
N GLY A 64 -0.06 -9.86 9.70
CA GLY A 64 0.50 -10.11 8.37
C GLY A 64 2.02 -10.05 8.39
N THR A 65 2.64 -10.33 7.23
CA THR A 65 4.10 -10.22 7.07
C THR A 65 4.45 -8.81 6.59
N PRO A 66 5.39 -8.10 7.23
CA PRO A 66 5.84 -6.80 6.76
C PRO A 66 6.24 -6.83 5.28
N THR A 67 5.67 -5.90 4.50
CA THR A 67 5.94 -5.84 3.07
C THR A 67 7.38 -5.39 2.81
N THR A 68 8.14 -6.23 2.12
CA THR A 68 9.54 -5.96 1.74
C THR A 68 9.77 -6.12 0.22
N ASP A 69 8.95 -6.92 -0.47
CA ASP A 69 9.01 -7.09 -1.93
C ASP A 69 8.04 -6.14 -2.64
N PHE A 70 8.46 -4.89 -2.79
CA PHE A 70 7.66 -3.86 -3.48
C PHE A 70 7.52 -4.10 -4.98
N LYS A 71 8.46 -4.84 -5.60
CA LYS A 71 8.36 -5.19 -7.02
C LYS A 71 7.11 -6.05 -7.25
N SER A 72 6.92 -7.07 -6.43
CA SER A 72 5.72 -7.93 -6.50
C SER A 72 4.44 -7.15 -6.21
N VAL A 73 4.47 -6.21 -5.26
CA VAL A 73 3.33 -5.33 -4.96
C VAL A 73 2.92 -4.48 -6.16
N PHE A 74 3.87 -3.90 -6.90
CA PHE A 74 3.55 -3.10 -8.07
C PHE A 74 3.17 -3.95 -9.29
N ALA A 75 3.75 -5.16 -9.42
CA ALA A 75 3.49 -6.06 -10.54
C ALA A 75 2.04 -6.56 -10.60
N GLN A 76 1.38 -6.76 -9.45
CA GLN A 76 -0.03 -7.19 -9.41
C GLN A 76 -1.05 -6.10 -9.80
N ILE A 77 -0.63 -4.84 -9.92
CA ILE A 77 -1.53 -3.73 -10.22
C ILE A 77 -1.65 -3.56 -11.74
N ALA A 78 -2.85 -3.74 -12.31
CA ALA A 78 -3.09 -3.54 -13.75
C ALA A 78 -3.77 -2.20 -14.07
N THR A 79 -4.40 -1.58 -13.07
CA THR A 79 -5.21 -0.37 -13.21
C THR A 79 -4.36 0.86 -13.50
N ARG A 80 -4.80 1.68 -14.46
CA ARG A 80 -4.12 2.91 -14.85
C ARG A 80 -4.77 4.19 -14.29
N PHE A 81 -6.02 4.09 -13.83
CA PHE A 81 -6.79 5.17 -13.22
C PHE A 81 -7.81 4.58 -12.24
#